data_AF-A0A1H6VZH1-F1
#
_entry.id   AF-A0A1H6VZH1-F1
#
_cell.length_a   1.000
_cell.length_b   1.000
_cell.length_c   1.000
_cell.angle_alpha   90.00
_cell.angle_beta   90.00
_cell.angle_gamma   90.00
#
_symmetry.space_group_name_H-M   'P 1'
#
loop_
_entity.id
_entity.type
_entity.pdbx_description
1 polymer ?
#
loop_
_entity_poly.entity_id
_entity_poly.type
_entity_poly.pdbx_seq_one_letter_code
_entity_poly.pdbx_strand_id
1 'polypeptide(L)'
;MNEAMKIKNIEKAMEPLGISIKENFVYGYTEPGLLSSLTYGAFSSFVDMEHFLLIFIKEEVVLVGLTLMGDFSDSYIRIPRKDIELFHAKKGLIQYKLQLKIKDEKKITIKANKIIAAAKWQKANLAFLNTVHWYQ
;
A
#
# COMPACT_ATOMS: atom_id res chain seq x y z
N MET A 1 3.90 17.32 12.98
CA MET A 1 3.96 15.85 12.82
C MET A 1 2.66 15.47 12.13
N ASN A 2 2.68 14.76 11.01
CA ASN A 2 1.42 14.36 10.36
C ASN A 2 0.70 13.38 11.29
N GLU A 3 -0.47 13.80 11.79
CA GLU A 3 -1.28 13.07 12.73
C GLU A 3 -1.91 11.83 12.11
N ALA A 4 -2.26 11.85 10.82
CA ALA A 4 -2.89 10.73 10.12
C ALA A 4 -2.04 9.45 10.16
N MET A 5 -0.70 9.59 10.19
CA MET A 5 0.23 8.46 10.23
C MET A 5 0.42 7.85 11.63
N LYS A 6 -0.29 8.34 12.66
CA LYS A 6 -0.35 7.65 13.96
C LYS A 6 -1.23 6.40 13.83
N ILE A 7 -0.78 5.28 14.40
CA ILE A 7 -1.48 3.98 14.31
C ILE A 7 -2.97 4.10 14.67
N LYS A 8 -3.31 4.79 15.77
CA LYS A 8 -4.71 5.02 16.19
C LYS A 8 -5.57 5.71 15.13
N ASN A 9 -4.98 6.64 14.38
CA ASN A 9 -5.69 7.37 13.33
C ASN A 9 -5.83 6.53 12.07
N ILE A 10 -4.83 5.68 11.76
CA ILE A 10 -4.90 4.67 10.70
C ILE A 10 -6.01 3.65 11.03
N GLU A 11 -6.01 3.09 12.23
CA GLU A 11 -7.05 2.16 12.70
C GLU A 11 -8.46 2.77 12.52
N LYS A 12 -8.67 3.98 13.04
CA LYS A 12 -9.94 4.69 12.92
C LYS A 12 -10.36 4.95 11.46
N ALA A 13 -9.41 5.28 10.59
CA ALA A 13 -9.71 5.49 9.17
C ALA A 13 -10.10 4.18 8.44
N MET A 14 -9.68 3.03 8.96
CA MET A 14 -9.93 1.71 8.38
C MET A 14 -11.20 1.03 8.91
N GLU A 15 -11.73 1.48 10.05
CA GLU A 15 -12.98 0.98 10.65
C GLU A 15 -14.18 1.01 9.68
N PRO A 16 -14.47 2.10 8.94
CA PRO A 16 -15.59 2.14 8.01
C PRO A 16 -15.43 1.16 6.85
N LEU A 17 -14.18 0.78 6.53
CA LEU A 17 -13.86 -0.21 5.52
C LEU A 17 -13.92 -1.64 6.10
N GLY A 18 -14.15 -1.82 7.40
CA GLY A 18 -14.10 -3.14 8.05
C GLY A 18 -12.71 -3.78 7.99
N ILE A 19 -11.65 -2.97 7.91
CA ILE A 19 -10.27 -3.44 7.80
C ILE A 19 -9.61 -3.37 9.19
N SER A 20 -9.11 -4.50 9.67
CA SER A 20 -8.32 -4.55 10.91
C SER A 20 -6.84 -4.28 10.62
N ILE A 21 -6.27 -3.35 11.38
CA ILE A 21 -4.90 -2.90 11.26
C ILE A 21 -4.07 -3.46 12.42
N LYS A 22 -2.93 -4.08 12.09
CA LYS A 22 -1.89 -4.53 13.02
C LYS A 22 -0.49 -4.19 12.50
N GLU A 23 0.26 -5.17 12.02
CA GLU A 23 1.57 -4.99 11.36
C GLU A 23 1.47 -5.22 9.84
N ASN A 24 0.24 -5.42 9.36
CA ASN A 24 -0.09 -5.85 8.02
C ASN A 24 -0.22 -4.68 7.03
N PHE A 25 0.46 -3.56 7.25
CA PHE A 25 0.34 -2.40 6.38
C PHE A 25 1.64 -1.62 6.26
N VAL A 26 1.86 -0.98 5.11
CA VAL A 26 3.04 -0.14 4.85
C VAL A 26 2.66 1.09 4.06
N TYR A 27 3.38 2.18 4.30
CA TYR A 27 3.40 3.31 3.39
C TYR A 27 4.16 2.94 2.12
N GLY A 28 3.58 3.24 0.97
CA GLY A 28 4.23 3.11 -0.33
C GLY A 28 3.94 4.28 -1.24
N TYR A 29 4.74 4.37 -2.29
CA TYR A 29 4.56 5.36 -3.32
C TYR A 29 4.94 4.82 -4.69
N THR A 30 4.38 5.41 -5.74
CA THR A 30 4.72 5.09 -7.13
C THR A 30 4.92 6.35 -7.95
N GLU A 31 5.26 6.19 -9.22
CA GLU A 31 5.42 7.31 -10.14
C GLU A 31 4.04 7.87 -10.54
N PRO A 32 3.87 9.20 -10.65
CA PRO A 32 2.61 9.80 -11.06
C PRO A 32 2.11 9.22 -12.39
N GLY A 33 0.80 8.99 -12.49
CA GLY A 33 0.16 8.43 -13.67
C GLY A 33 0.38 6.93 -13.90
N LEU A 34 1.20 6.26 -13.07
CA LEU A 34 1.43 4.83 -13.26
C LEU A 34 0.19 4.00 -12.91
N LEU A 35 -0.58 4.40 -11.89
CA LEU A 35 -1.83 3.74 -11.52
C LEU A 35 -2.97 4.01 -12.51
N SER A 36 -3.08 5.22 -13.08
CA SER A 36 -4.09 5.51 -14.10
C SER A 36 -3.88 4.77 -15.41
N SER A 37 -2.67 4.25 -15.65
CA SER A 37 -2.42 3.40 -16.81
C SER A 37 -3.05 2.01 -16.71
N LEU A 38 -3.54 1.63 -15.52
CA LEU A 38 -4.27 0.38 -15.32
C LEU A 38 -5.76 0.56 -15.57
N THR A 39 -6.38 -0.49 -16.10
CA THR A 39 -7.83 -0.56 -16.32
C THR A 39 -8.59 -1.27 -15.21
N TYR A 40 -7.88 -1.83 -14.22
CA TYR A 40 -8.43 -2.64 -13.15
C TYR A 40 -9.23 -1.82 -12.13
N GLY A 41 -10.53 -2.08 -12.03
CA GLY A 41 -11.41 -1.48 -11.00
C GLY A 41 -11.31 0.05 -10.94
N ALA A 42 -11.13 0.60 -9.73
CA ALA A 42 -11.02 2.04 -9.50
C ALA A 42 -9.58 2.60 -9.63
N PHE A 43 -8.63 1.87 -10.23
CA PHE A 43 -7.28 2.41 -10.48
C PHE A 43 -7.26 3.66 -11.36
N SER A 44 -8.25 3.79 -12.25
CA SER A 44 -8.49 5.01 -13.00
C SER A 44 -8.93 6.21 -12.15
N SER A 45 -9.32 6.00 -10.88
CA SER A 45 -9.60 7.08 -9.91
C SER A 45 -8.37 7.46 -9.08
N PHE A 46 -7.24 6.76 -9.27
CA PHE A 46 -5.94 7.01 -8.62
C PHE A 46 -4.98 7.80 -9.53
N VAL A 47 -5.49 8.54 -10.52
CA VAL A 47 -4.70 9.20 -11.57
C VAL A 47 -3.57 10.06 -11.02
N ASP A 48 -3.83 10.78 -9.94
CA ASP A 48 -2.88 11.70 -9.31
C ASP A 48 -2.34 11.19 -7.97
N MET A 49 -2.65 9.94 -7.59
CA MET A 49 -2.26 9.41 -6.27
C MET A 49 -0.91 8.71 -6.32
N GLU A 50 0.12 9.42 -5.88
CA GLU A 50 1.49 8.90 -5.77
C GLU A 50 1.74 8.17 -4.45
N HIS A 51 0.97 8.46 -3.41
CA HIS A 51 1.20 8.00 -2.04
C HIS A 51 0.00 7.25 -1.49
N PHE A 52 0.24 6.14 -0.82
CA PHE A 52 -0.82 5.29 -0.33
C PHE A 52 -0.36 4.41 0.85
N LEU A 53 -1.32 4.01 1.67
CA LEU A 53 -1.14 2.84 2.53
C LEU A 53 -1.51 1.58 1.75
N LEU A 54 -0.61 0.62 1.74
CA LEU A 54 -0.89 -0.74 1.29
C LEU A 54 -1.20 -1.58 2.52
N ILE A 55 -2.36 -2.19 2.53
CA ILE A 55 -2.82 -3.04 3.62
C ILE A 55 -2.97 -4.46 3.07
N PHE A 56 -2.34 -5.39 3.76
CA PHE A 56 -2.25 -6.79 3.38
C PHE A 56 -3.22 -7.60 4.22
N ILE A 57 -4.23 -8.15 3.56
CA ILE A 57 -5.21 -9.03 4.17
C ILE A 57 -5.04 -10.40 3.52
N LYS A 58 -5.51 -11.46 4.17
CA LYS A 58 -5.34 -12.83 3.66
C LYS A 58 -5.87 -12.99 2.22
N GLU A 59 -7.03 -12.40 1.94
CA GLU A 59 -7.75 -12.57 0.67
C GLU A 59 -7.63 -11.38 -0.29
N GLU A 60 -6.96 -10.28 0.11
CA GLU A 60 -6.86 -9.06 -0.72
C GLU A 60 -5.69 -8.15 -0.31
N VAL A 61 -5.27 -7.27 -1.22
CA VAL A 61 -4.54 -6.04 -0.89
C VAL A 61 -5.50 -4.88 -1.00
N VAL A 62 -5.45 -3.98 -0.02
CA VAL A 62 -6.16 -2.71 -0.08
C VAL A 62 -5.14 -1.59 -0.26
N LEU A 63 -5.34 -0.75 -1.26
CA LEU A 63 -4.61 0.50 -1.44
C LEU A 63 -5.52 1.63 -0.99
N VAL A 64 -5.08 2.41 -0.01
CA VAL A 64 -5.80 3.60 0.45
C VAL A 64 -4.97 4.81 0.11
N GLY A 65 -5.54 5.74 -0.67
CA GLY A 65 -4.86 6.93 -1.11
C GLY A 65 -4.51 7.88 0.04
N LEU A 66 -3.37 8.55 -0.09
CA LEU A 66 -2.94 9.62 0.80
C LEU A 66 -2.77 10.91 0.00
N THR A 67 -3.17 12.02 0.60
CA THR A 67 -2.89 13.36 0.06
C THR A 67 -1.39 13.69 0.17
N LEU A 68 -0.94 14.76 -0.48
CA LEU A 68 0.45 15.25 -0.33
C LEU A 68 0.81 15.62 1.11
N MET A 69 -0.18 16.04 1.90
CA MET A 69 0.00 16.31 3.34
C MET A 69 0.03 15.02 4.16
N GLY A 70 -0.31 13.89 3.53
CA GLY A 70 -0.35 12.54 4.07
C GLY A 70 -1.61 12.25 4.89
N ASP A 71 -2.69 12.99 4.66
CA ASP A 71 -4.02 12.66 5.16
C ASP A 71 -4.66 11.59 4.27
N PHE A 72 -5.63 10.85 4.81
CA PHE A 72 -6.39 9.89 4.01
C PHE A 72 -7.25 10.60 2.97
N SER A 73 -7.21 10.09 1.73
CA SER A 73 -8.19 10.46 0.72
C SER A 73 -9.41 9.55 0.81
N ASP A 74 -10.50 9.94 0.14
CA ASP A 74 -11.71 9.13 0.02
C ASP A 74 -11.55 7.96 -0.98
N SER A 75 -10.39 7.87 -1.65
CA SER A 75 -10.14 6.85 -2.67
C SER A 75 -9.43 5.64 -2.08
N TYR A 76 -10.03 4.46 -2.28
CA TYR A 76 -9.39 3.19 -1.99
C TYR A 76 -9.70 2.15 -3.06
N ILE A 77 -8.84 1.16 -3.20
CA ILE A 77 -9.01 0.01 -4.10
C ILE A 77 -8.77 -1.26 -3.32
N ARG A 78 -9.59 -2.27 -3.59
CA ARG A 78 -9.39 -3.63 -3.12
C ARG A 78 -9.02 -4.52 -4.30
N ILE A 79 -7.95 -5.28 -4.12
CA ILE A 79 -7.42 -6.20 -5.13
C ILE A 79 -7.48 -7.59 -4.51
N PRO A 80 -8.50 -8.40 -4.85
CA PRO A 80 -8.59 -9.78 -4.40
C PRO A 80 -7.33 -10.56 -4.76
N ARG A 81 -6.85 -11.41 -3.84
CA ARG A 81 -5.64 -12.23 -4.03
C ARG A 81 -5.73 -13.12 -5.26
N LYS A 82 -6.93 -13.59 -5.62
CA LYS A 82 -7.20 -14.37 -6.85
C LYS A 82 -6.88 -13.62 -8.15
N ASP A 83 -6.80 -12.30 -8.12
CA ASP A 83 -6.52 -11.46 -9.29
C ASP A 83 -5.03 -11.03 -9.32
N ILE A 84 -4.28 -11.36 -8.27
CA ILE A 84 -2.85 -11.06 -8.16
C ILE A 84 -2.06 -12.26 -8.71
N GLU A 85 -1.42 -12.08 -9.87
CA GLU A 85 -0.54 -13.09 -10.47
C GLU A 85 0.82 -13.15 -9.80
N LEU A 86 1.32 -11.99 -9.36
CA LEU A 86 2.62 -11.89 -8.71
C LEU A 86 2.59 -10.78 -7.67
N PHE A 87 3.08 -11.10 -6.48
CA PHE A 87 3.43 -10.09 -5.49
C PHE A 87 4.79 -10.42 -4.90
N HIS A 88 5.80 -9.60 -5.21
CA HIS A 88 7.17 -9.82 -4.79
C HIS A 88 7.76 -8.59 -4.11
N ALA A 89 8.45 -8.76 -2.99
CA ALA A 89 9.15 -7.66 -2.30
C ALA A 89 10.67 -7.82 -2.41
N LYS A 90 11.31 -6.87 -3.10
CA LYS A 90 12.77 -6.78 -3.14
C LYS A 90 13.28 -5.79 -2.10
N LYS A 91 13.98 -6.30 -1.09
CA LYS A 91 14.66 -5.49 -0.07
C LYS A 91 15.90 -4.80 -0.65
N GLY A 92 15.91 -3.48 -0.70
CA GLY A 92 17.10 -2.67 -0.99
C GLY A 92 17.77 -2.16 0.28
N LEU A 93 18.79 -1.30 0.16
CA LEU A 93 19.47 -0.70 1.32
C LEU A 93 18.57 0.33 2.04
N ILE A 94 17.96 1.24 1.28
CA ILE A 94 17.17 2.38 1.78
C ILE A 94 15.66 2.11 1.74
N GLN A 95 15.21 1.36 0.73
CA GLN A 95 13.79 1.12 0.46
C GLN A 95 13.55 -0.32 0.00
N TYR A 96 12.31 -0.77 0.12
CA TYR A 96 11.78 -1.95 -0.56
C TYR A 96 11.19 -1.54 -1.92
N LYS A 97 11.24 -2.47 -2.88
CA LYS A 97 10.48 -2.41 -4.12
C LYS A 97 9.45 -3.53 -4.09
N LEU A 98 8.19 -3.19 -3.87
CA LEU A 98 7.06 -4.10 -3.89
C LEU A 98 6.53 -4.15 -5.32
N GLN A 99 6.62 -5.31 -5.96
CA GLN A 99 6.17 -5.52 -7.32
C GLN A 99 4.84 -6.25 -7.27
N LEU A 100 3.82 -5.64 -7.87
CA LEU A 100 2.48 -6.17 -7.97
C LEU A 100 2.15 -6.38 -9.45
N LYS A 101 1.73 -7.59 -9.81
CA LYS A 101 1.15 -7.88 -11.13
C LYS A 101 -0.27 -8.38 -10.92
N ILE A 102 -1.22 -7.65 -11.49
CA ILE A 102 -2.62 -8.03 -11.54
C ILE A 102 -2.85 -8.75 -12.89
N LYS A 103 -3.81 -9.68 -12.94
CA LYS A 103 -4.19 -10.37 -14.17
C LYS A 103 -4.52 -9.37 -15.28
N ASP A 104 -4.02 -9.66 -16.48
CA ASP A 104 -4.23 -8.87 -17.70
C ASP A 104 -3.75 -7.40 -17.62
N GLU A 105 -3.01 -7.05 -16.56
CA GLU A 105 -2.52 -5.70 -16.29
C GLU A 105 -1.00 -5.63 -16.31
N LYS A 106 -0.49 -4.40 -16.44
CA LYS A 106 0.94 -4.15 -16.34
C LYS A 106 1.44 -4.37 -14.91
N LYS A 107 2.68 -4.87 -14.80
CA LYS A 107 3.36 -4.97 -13.51
C LYS A 107 3.65 -3.56 -12.97
N ILE A 108 3.22 -3.32 -11.74
CA ILE A 108 3.49 -2.09 -11.00
C ILE A 108 4.66 -2.30 -10.06
N THR A 109 5.49 -1.26 -9.90
CA THR A 109 6.46 -1.19 -8.79
C THR A 109 6.07 -0.08 -7.83
N ILE A 110 5.89 -0.47 -6.58
CA ILE A 110 5.62 0.41 -5.45
C ILE A 110 6.90 0.49 -4.62
N LYS A 111 7.37 1.70 -4.38
CA LYS A 111 8.55 2.00 -3.57
C LYS A 111 8.09 2.19 -2.12
N ALA A 112 8.78 1.58 -1.17
CA ALA A 112 8.47 1.72 0.26
C ALA A 112 9.75 1.99 1.05
N ASN A 113 9.95 3.22 1.49
CA ASN A 113 11.11 3.58 2.31
C ASN A 113 11.08 2.82 3.63
N LYS A 114 12.25 2.36 4.10
CA LYS A 114 12.35 1.61 5.36
C LYS A 114 12.04 2.46 6.58
N ILE A 115 12.43 3.74 6.53
CA ILE A 115 12.33 4.67 7.64
C ILE A 115 11.65 5.93 7.11
N ILE A 116 10.60 6.35 7.81
CA ILE A 116 9.86 7.59 7.54
C ILE A 116 9.67 8.26 8.89
N ALA A 117 10.06 9.54 9.01
CA ALA A 117 10.07 10.24 10.29
C ALA A 117 8.69 10.27 10.97
N ALA A 118 7.63 10.45 10.18
CA ALA A 118 6.25 10.45 10.65
C ALA A 118 5.64 9.06 10.90
N ALA A 119 6.32 7.98 10.48
CA ALA A 119 5.80 6.60 10.52
C ALA A 119 6.84 5.63 11.09
N LYS A 120 7.03 5.68 12.42
CA LYS A 120 7.98 4.81 13.14
C LYS A 120 7.70 3.31 12.98
N TRP A 121 6.44 2.96 12.71
CA TRP A 121 5.97 1.58 12.48
C TRP A 121 6.43 1.00 11.14
N GLN A 122 6.77 1.84 10.14
CA GLN A 122 7.07 1.43 8.77
C GLN A 122 8.14 0.33 8.68
N LYS A 123 9.23 0.48 9.44
CA LYS A 123 10.35 -0.47 9.41
C LYS A 123 9.95 -1.84 9.94
N ALA A 124 9.19 -1.87 11.04
CA ALA A 124 8.76 -3.10 11.69
C ALA A 124 7.74 -3.84 10.82
N ASN A 125 6.75 -3.12 10.27
CA ASN A 125 5.74 -3.71 9.40
C ASN A 125 6.34 -4.29 8.12
N LEU A 126 7.28 -3.57 7.47
CA LEU A 126 8.02 -4.10 6.32
C LEU A 126 8.80 -5.39 6.67
N ALA A 127 9.37 -5.49 7.88
CA ALA A 127 10.06 -6.69 8.31
C ALA A 127 9.07 -7.85 8.53
N PHE A 128 7.96 -7.61 9.22
CA PHE A 128 6.88 -8.57 9.47
C PHE A 128 6.31 -9.14 8.16
N LEU A 129 6.05 -8.30 7.16
CA LEU A 129 5.50 -8.76 5.88
C LEU A 129 6.44 -9.70 5.11
N ASN A 130 7.76 -9.59 5.31
CA ASN A 130 8.68 -10.57 4.75
C ASN A 130 8.61 -11.93 5.46
N THR A 131 8.27 -11.95 6.75
CA THR A 131 8.23 -13.19 7.55
C THR A 131 6.95 -13.99 7.34
N VAL A 132 5.85 -13.34 6.97
CA VAL A 132 4.55 -14.00 6.77
C VAL A 132 4.31 -14.50 5.33
N HIS A 133 5.35 -14.54 4.48
CA HIS A 133 5.31 -15.04 3.10
C HIS A 133 4.16 -14.49 2.25
N TRP A 134 3.69 -13.27 2.52
CA TRP A 134 2.69 -12.61 1.67
C TRP A 134 3.27 -12.32 0.27
N TYR A 135 4.60 -12.24 0.20
CA TYR A 135 5.41 -12.14 -0.98
C TYR A 135 5.75 -13.55 -1.50
N GLN A 136 5.25 -13.90 -2.68
CA GLN A 136 5.63 -15.12 -3.40
C GLN A 136 6.76 -14.83 -4.39
#